data_AF-A0A9W7GIX9-F1
#
_entry.id   AF-A0A9W7GIX9-F1
#
_cell.length_a   1.000
_cell.length_b   1.000
_cell.length_c   1.000
_cell.angle_alpha   90.00
_cell.angle_beta   90.00
_cell.angle_gamma   90.00
#
_symmetry.space_group_name_H-M   'P 1'
#
loop_
_entity.id
_entity.type
_entity.pdbx_description
1 polymer ?
#
loop_
_entity_poly.entity_id
_entity_poly.type
_entity_poly.pdbx_seq_one_letter_code
_entity_poly.pdbx_strand_id
1 'polypeptide(L)'
;MNFISALWTTFIQGSPHAAVDLKLASAYLYKVGGRSHGIAGLASITRKDTLALSTQRMERTSFGADFGYLPRTYVFPQQRAAFASETSSQARPPLSVSQWITKPSNDSCGANITVHSGSESALSSGSSLLDLAQDENGAHITSIVSEYLAKPFTIHKHKFDFRLYAVLVPSKASDRLLAYLYHDGLLRFATSPYGEHGGDLTNYSLNEGSANFVEDDENNPSGLPTSNLDSLKTHKWSLQSALPFLPPSFDFHNQATSILSKVATSAEIEAPTSTYELVGLDCMFDQGGKLWLLEVQNRPNLLAWSGLDRRIKSGLVDEVKELLEALEASSPAPTNWTLASYPNASEARSEAGLDNEGRVLFTEIMKSDKNMHYKHLLDKGR
;
A
#
# COMPACT_ATOMS: atom_id res chain seq x y z
N MET A 1 -23.44 -18.52 -12.55
CA MET A 1 -22.03 -18.37 -12.97
C MET A 1 -21.85 -18.25 -14.47
N ASN A 2 -22.66 -18.91 -15.32
CA ASN A 2 -22.46 -18.88 -16.78
C ASN A 2 -22.82 -17.56 -17.50
N PHE A 3 -23.78 -16.77 -17.01
CA PHE A 3 -24.19 -15.53 -17.70
C PHE A 3 -23.14 -14.40 -17.59
N ILE A 4 -22.60 -14.15 -16.40
CA ILE A 4 -21.59 -13.09 -16.17
C ILE A 4 -20.25 -13.46 -16.83
N SER A 5 -19.85 -14.73 -16.82
CA SER A 5 -18.64 -15.17 -17.52
C SER A 5 -18.79 -15.12 -19.05
N ALA A 6 -19.99 -15.43 -19.57
CA ALA A 6 -20.29 -15.29 -20.99
C ALA A 6 -20.33 -13.81 -21.41
N LEU A 7 -20.89 -12.92 -20.58
CA LEU A 7 -20.82 -11.47 -20.78
C LEU A 7 -19.36 -10.99 -20.82
N TRP A 8 -18.52 -11.36 -19.84
CA TRP A 8 -17.11 -10.95 -19.83
C TRP A 8 -16.37 -11.32 -21.11
N THR A 9 -16.50 -12.58 -21.55
CA THR A 9 -15.83 -13.11 -22.74
C THR A 9 -16.34 -12.44 -24.02
N THR A 10 -17.65 -12.18 -24.12
CA THR A 10 -18.27 -11.61 -25.33
C THR A 10 -18.07 -10.09 -25.42
N PHE A 11 -17.97 -9.38 -24.28
CA PHE A 11 -17.90 -7.91 -24.24
C PHE A 11 -16.47 -7.39 -24.38
N ILE A 12 -15.47 -8.05 -23.78
CA ILE A 12 -14.07 -7.59 -23.80
C ILE A 12 -13.36 -7.98 -25.12
N GLN A 13 -13.65 -9.16 -25.69
CA GLN A 13 -12.98 -9.62 -26.92
C GLN A 13 -13.55 -9.00 -28.22
N GLY A 14 -14.67 -8.28 -28.16
CA GLY A 14 -15.44 -7.86 -29.35
C GLY A 14 -15.57 -6.36 -29.61
N SER A 15 -15.13 -5.46 -28.72
CA SER A 15 -15.42 -4.02 -28.86
C SER A 15 -14.16 -3.12 -28.78
N PRO A 16 -13.88 -2.28 -29.80
CA PRO A 16 -12.78 -1.31 -29.77
C PRO A 16 -12.96 -0.18 -28.75
N HIS A 17 -14.15 -0.01 -28.16
CA HIS A 17 -14.50 1.08 -27.24
C HIS A 17 -14.80 0.58 -25.81
N ALA A 18 -13.92 -0.25 -25.25
CA ALA A 18 -14.07 -0.87 -23.92
C ALA A 18 -13.89 0.08 -22.71
N ALA A 19 -13.95 1.42 -22.89
CA ALA A 19 -13.77 2.39 -21.79
C ALA A 19 -14.89 2.34 -20.72
N VAL A 20 -15.97 1.60 -20.99
CA VAL A 20 -17.16 1.49 -20.10
C VAL A 20 -17.14 0.20 -19.24
N ASP A 21 -16.29 -0.80 -19.53
CA ASP A 21 -16.57 -2.21 -19.20
C ASP A 21 -15.93 -2.81 -17.92
N LEU A 22 -14.93 -2.15 -17.31
CA LEU A 22 -14.38 -2.64 -16.03
C LEU A 22 -15.25 -2.29 -14.81
N LYS A 23 -16.35 -1.56 -14.98
CA LYS A 23 -17.37 -1.39 -13.93
C LYS A 23 -17.92 -2.73 -13.45
N LEU A 24 -17.94 -3.74 -14.33
CA LEU A 24 -18.35 -5.10 -14.00
C LEU A 24 -17.21 -5.96 -13.45
N ALA A 25 -15.95 -5.51 -13.48
CA ALA A 25 -14.82 -6.28 -12.97
C ALA A 25 -15.02 -6.67 -11.50
N SER A 26 -15.53 -5.75 -10.68
CA SER A 26 -15.89 -6.04 -9.28
C SER A 26 -16.97 -7.12 -9.15
N ALA A 27 -17.94 -7.16 -10.06
CA ALA A 27 -18.98 -8.19 -10.08
C ALA A 27 -18.45 -9.53 -10.60
N TYR A 28 -17.57 -9.50 -11.61
CA TYR A 28 -16.90 -10.67 -12.17
C TYR A 28 -15.98 -11.34 -11.13
N LEU A 29 -15.22 -10.52 -10.40
CA LEU A 29 -14.34 -10.95 -9.34
C LEU A 29 -15.08 -11.28 -8.03
N TYR A 30 -16.35 -10.89 -7.86
CA TYR A 30 -17.06 -11.09 -6.60
C TYR A 30 -17.01 -12.54 -6.10
N LYS A 31 -17.09 -13.54 -6.99
CA LYS A 31 -16.91 -14.95 -6.63
C LYS A 31 -16.23 -15.75 -7.73
N VAL A 32 -15.04 -16.26 -7.44
CA VAL A 32 -14.18 -16.99 -8.38
C VAL A 32 -13.52 -18.18 -7.69
N GLY A 33 -13.43 -19.33 -8.36
CA GLY A 33 -12.75 -20.52 -7.82
C GLY A 33 -13.23 -20.91 -6.41
N GLY A 34 -14.55 -20.93 -6.20
CA GLY A 34 -15.19 -21.21 -4.91
C GLY A 34 -15.02 -20.13 -3.83
N ARG A 35 -14.24 -19.07 -4.07
CA ARG A 35 -13.89 -18.01 -3.12
C ARG A 35 -14.65 -16.72 -3.40
N SER A 36 -15.08 -16.04 -2.35
CA SER A 36 -15.69 -14.71 -2.45
C SER A 36 -14.66 -13.59 -2.26
N HIS A 37 -14.79 -12.49 -2.99
CA HIS A 37 -13.94 -11.31 -2.79
C HIS A 37 -14.34 -10.56 -1.52
N GLY A 38 -13.42 -10.42 -0.56
CA GLY A 38 -13.68 -9.77 0.72
C GLY A 38 -13.14 -10.59 1.89
N ILE A 39 -11.94 -10.27 2.36
CA ILE A 39 -11.38 -10.84 3.59
C ILE A 39 -11.78 -9.97 4.79
N ALA A 40 -12.43 -10.57 5.79
CA ALA A 40 -12.76 -9.89 7.04
C ALA A 40 -11.50 -9.61 7.89
N GLY A 41 -11.45 -8.44 8.54
CA GLY A 41 -10.30 -7.99 9.34
C GLY A 41 -9.18 -7.29 8.54
N LEU A 42 -9.24 -7.29 7.20
CA LEU A 42 -8.18 -6.72 6.35
C LEU A 42 -7.98 -5.21 6.51
N ALA A 43 -8.93 -4.52 7.14
CA ALA A 43 -8.79 -3.13 7.56
C ALA A 43 -7.51 -2.90 8.38
N SER A 44 -7.02 -3.91 9.12
CA SER A 44 -5.74 -3.89 9.85
C SER A 44 -4.51 -3.52 9.00
N ILE A 45 -4.56 -3.74 7.69
CA ILE A 45 -3.49 -3.43 6.74
C ILE A 45 -3.89 -2.46 5.63
N THR A 46 -5.17 -2.18 5.42
CA THR A 46 -5.65 -1.32 4.32
C THR A 46 -6.08 0.09 4.75
N ARG A 47 -6.37 0.32 6.03
CA ARG A 47 -6.49 1.70 6.55
C ARG A 47 -5.12 2.20 6.99
N LYS A 48 -4.83 3.48 6.73
CA LYS A 48 -3.47 4.03 6.94
C LYS A 48 -3.04 4.01 8.41
N ASP A 49 -3.96 4.34 9.31
CA ASP A 49 -3.74 4.34 10.76
C ASP A 49 -3.46 2.94 11.29
N THR A 50 -4.31 1.96 10.95
CA THR A 50 -4.13 0.58 11.40
C THR A 50 -2.93 -0.08 10.73
N LEU A 51 -2.63 0.19 9.46
CA LEU A 51 -1.41 -0.29 8.80
C LEU A 51 -0.15 0.19 9.56
N ALA A 52 -0.13 1.47 9.97
CA ALA A 52 0.95 2.02 10.78
C ALA A 52 1.05 1.32 12.14
N LEU A 53 -0.07 1.14 12.84
CA LEU A 53 -0.10 0.47 14.15
C LEU A 53 0.30 -1.01 14.06
N SER A 54 -0.20 -1.74 13.06
CA SER A 54 0.14 -3.14 12.79
C SER A 54 1.64 -3.29 12.53
N THR A 55 2.22 -2.39 11.73
CA THR A 55 3.66 -2.41 11.45
C THR A 55 4.48 -2.06 12.69
N GLN A 56 4.12 -1.01 13.43
CA GLN A 56 4.78 -0.67 14.70
C GLN A 56 4.72 -1.81 15.72
N ARG A 57 3.62 -2.56 15.76
CA ARG A 57 3.52 -3.76 16.60
C ARG A 57 4.55 -4.79 16.19
N MET A 58 4.68 -5.07 14.89
CA MET A 58 5.67 -6.02 14.39
C MET A 58 7.10 -5.55 14.65
N GLU A 59 7.40 -4.26 14.49
CA GLU A 59 8.72 -3.67 14.82
C GLU A 59 9.10 -3.81 16.30
N ARG A 60 8.13 -3.91 17.21
CA ARG A 60 8.37 -4.11 18.66
C ARG A 60 8.58 -5.57 19.05
N THR A 61 8.31 -6.50 18.15
CA THR A 61 8.65 -7.91 18.36
C THR A 61 10.10 -8.17 17.91
N SER A 62 10.54 -9.42 17.91
CA SER A 62 11.88 -9.81 17.44
C SER A 62 12.17 -9.43 15.98
N PHE A 63 11.14 -9.19 15.17
CA PHE A 63 11.33 -8.74 13.79
C PHE A 63 12.04 -7.37 13.71
N GLY A 64 11.90 -6.50 14.72
CA GLY A 64 12.69 -5.28 14.82
C GLY A 64 12.69 -4.43 13.55
N ALA A 65 13.90 -4.02 13.13
CA ALA A 65 14.10 -3.17 11.95
C ALA A 65 13.70 -3.81 10.61
N ASP A 66 13.48 -5.14 10.56
CA ASP A 66 13.06 -5.82 9.34
C ASP A 66 11.69 -5.34 8.86
N PHE A 67 10.83 -4.84 9.76
CA PHE A 67 9.52 -4.26 9.43
C PHE A 67 9.56 -2.75 9.13
N GLY A 68 10.76 -2.15 9.02
CA GLY A 68 10.95 -0.75 8.65
C GLY A 68 10.74 -0.44 7.16
N TYR A 69 9.71 -1.03 6.53
CA TYR A 69 9.33 -0.79 5.12
C TYR A 69 8.34 0.36 4.93
N LEU A 70 7.75 0.88 6.01
CA LEU A 70 6.92 2.08 6.02
C LEU A 70 7.75 3.28 6.49
N PRO A 71 7.59 4.47 5.90
CA PRO A 71 8.11 5.70 6.48
C PRO A 71 7.58 5.86 7.92
N ARG A 72 8.37 6.49 8.79
CA ARG A 72 7.98 6.64 10.20
C ARG A 72 6.64 7.37 10.27
N THR A 73 5.66 6.76 10.93
CA THR A 73 4.28 7.23 10.89
C THR A 73 3.68 7.25 12.29
N TYR A 74 2.91 8.28 12.60
CA TYR A 74 2.18 8.44 13.86
C TYR A 74 0.70 8.62 13.58
N VAL A 75 -0.15 7.97 14.38
CA VAL A 75 -1.61 8.10 14.31
C VAL A 75 -2.08 9.22 15.22
N PHE A 76 -2.77 10.21 14.66
CA PHE A 76 -3.29 11.36 15.38
C PHE A 76 -4.80 11.22 15.61
N PRO A 77 -5.30 11.65 16.80
CA PRO A 77 -4.57 12.36 17.86
C PRO A 77 -3.78 11.46 18.85
N GLN A 78 -3.93 10.13 18.78
CA GLN A 78 -3.50 9.18 19.81
C GLN A 78 -1.99 9.21 20.11
N GLN A 79 -1.15 9.39 19.09
CA GLN A 79 0.30 9.37 19.18
C GLN A 79 0.93 10.76 19.12
N ARG A 80 0.14 11.83 19.32
CA ARG A 80 0.63 13.22 19.28
C ARG A 80 1.75 13.48 20.30
N ALA A 81 1.61 12.98 21.53
CA ALA A 81 2.63 13.17 22.56
C ALA A 81 3.94 12.44 22.22
N ALA A 82 3.84 11.25 21.63
CA ALA A 82 5.01 10.50 21.14
C ALA A 82 5.72 11.24 20.01
N PHE A 83 4.95 11.76 19.04
CA PHE A 83 5.47 12.61 17.97
C PHE A 83 6.18 13.86 18.53
N ALA A 84 5.53 14.61 19.43
CA ALA A 84 6.10 15.82 20.02
C ALA A 84 7.39 15.53 20.80
N SER A 85 7.43 14.44 21.56
CA SER A 85 8.61 14.02 22.32
C SER A 85 9.78 13.68 21.39
N GLU A 86 9.55 12.89 20.35
CA GLU A 86 10.60 12.46 19.43
C GLU A 86 11.14 13.62 18.59
N THR A 87 10.24 14.46 18.10
CA THR A 87 10.59 15.64 17.28
C THR A 87 11.31 16.72 18.09
N SER A 88 11.04 16.82 19.40
CA SER A 88 11.75 17.77 20.29
C SER A 88 13.11 17.25 20.79
N SER A 89 13.41 15.96 20.60
CA SER A 89 14.65 15.37 21.10
C SER A 89 15.86 15.69 20.20
N GLN A 90 16.98 16.12 20.79
CA GLN A 90 18.23 16.46 20.07
C GLN A 90 19.02 15.23 19.56
N ALA A 91 18.50 14.00 19.74
CA ALA A 91 19.21 12.75 19.48
C ALA A 91 19.21 12.30 18.01
N ARG A 92 18.54 13.05 17.12
CA ARG A 92 18.41 12.76 15.69
C ARG A 92 18.58 14.05 14.89
N PRO A 93 18.88 13.99 13.58
CA PRO A 93 19.02 15.19 12.77
C PRO A 93 17.83 16.12 13.05
N PRO A 94 18.09 17.41 13.31
CA PRO A 94 17.07 18.33 13.80
C PRO A 94 15.86 18.33 12.85
N LEU A 95 14.67 18.56 13.42
CA LEU A 95 13.42 18.78 12.68
C LEU A 95 13.61 19.66 11.45
N SER A 96 14.55 20.61 11.50
CA SER A 96 14.93 21.50 10.40
C SER A 96 15.33 20.82 9.08
N VAL A 97 15.47 19.49 9.01
CA VAL A 97 15.82 18.74 7.80
C VAL A 97 14.76 17.71 7.36
N SER A 98 13.77 17.38 8.20
CA SER A 98 12.76 16.36 7.92
C SER A 98 11.42 17.01 7.54
N GLN A 99 10.90 16.67 6.36
CA GLN A 99 9.55 17.02 5.93
C GLN A 99 8.57 15.94 6.39
N TRP A 100 7.34 16.33 6.70
CA TRP A 100 6.27 15.43 7.13
C TRP A 100 5.07 15.56 6.20
N ILE A 101 4.25 14.52 6.10
CA ILE A 101 3.04 14.50 5.29
C ILE A 101 1.86 14.04 6.16
N THR A 102 0.81 14.84 6.19
CA THR A 102 -0.45 14.51 6.88
C THR A 102 -1.42 13.90 5.86
N LYS A 103 -2.06 12.78 6.22
CA LYS A 103 -3.05 12.11 5.38
C LYS A 103 -4.23 11.64 6.24
N PRO A 104 -5.49 11.85 5.84
CA PRO A 104 -6.63 11.26 6.54
C PRO A 104 -6.59 9.73 6.43
N SER A 105 -7.04 9.03 7.47
CA SER A 105 -6.81 7.58 7.57
C SER A 105 -7.63 6.75 6.57
N ASN A 106 -8.82 7.24 6.20
CA ASN A 106 -9.78 6.56 5.34
C ASN A 106 -9.95 7.21 3.95
N ASP A 107 -9.33 8.37 3.71
CA ASP A 107 -9.41 9.01 2.40
C ASP A 107 -8.45 8.36 1.40
N SER A 108 -8.82 8.51 0.13
CA SER A 108 -8.06 8.06 -1.03
C SER A 108 -7.94 9.20 -2.05
N CYS A 109 -7.27 8.96 -3.18
CA CYS A 109 -7.18 9.91 -4.28
C CYS A 109 -6.47 11.24 -3.97
N GLY A 110 -5.64 11.27 -2.93
CA GLY A 110 -4.82 12.45 -2.60
C GLY A 110 -5.56 13.60 -1.94
N ALA A 111 -6.83 13.41 -1.55
CA ALA A 111 -7.62 14.44 -0.87
C ALA A 111 -7.05 14.77 0.52
N ASN A 112 -7.08 16.06 0.88
CA ASN A 112 -6.70 16.58 2.20
C ASN A 112 -5.28 16.18 2.66
N ILE A 113 -4.36 16.02 1.71
CA ILE A 113 -2.95 15.75 1.99
C ILE A 113 -2.18 17.07 2.07
N THR A 114 -1.42 17.25 3.16
CA THR A 114 -0.57 18.42 3.35
C THR A 114 0.86 17.99 3.65
N VAL A 115 1.83 18.57 2.94
CA VAL A 115 3.26 18.39 3.23
C VAL A 115 3.73 19.58 4.08
N HIS A 116 4.36 19.27 5.20
CA HIS A 116 4.85 20.22 6.18
C HIS A 116 6.37 20.25 6.16
N SER A 117 6.95 21.44 6.06
CA SER A 117 8.40 21.62 6.14
C SER A 117 8.86 21.79 7.58
N GLY A 118 9.96 21.12 7.93
CA GLY A 118 10.49 21.01 9.29
C GLY A 118 10.93 22.30 9.99
N SER A 119 10.86 23.46 9.33
CA SER A 119 11.08 24.78 9.94
C SER A 119 9.84 25.35 10.65
N GLU A 120 8.68 24.72 10.53
CA GLU A 120 7.50 25.18 11.25
C GLU A 120 7.62 24.86 12.74
N SER A 121 7.92 25.89 13.53
CA SER A 121 7.67 25.97 14.98
C SER A 121 6.25 25.51 15.39
N ALA A 122 5.34 25.36 14.43
CA ALA A 122 3.98 24.87 14.59
C ALA A 122 3.85 23.33 14.63
N LEU A 123 4.83 22.58 14.12
CA LEU A 123 4.91 21.11 14.27
C LEU A 123 5.20 20.73 15.73
N SER A 124 6.09 21.47 16.38
CA SER A 124 6.51 21.25 17.78
C SER A 124 5.47 21.64 18.83
N SER A 125 4.60 22.62 18.55
CA SER A 125 3.45 22.94 19.43
C SER A 125 2.21 22.08 19.12
N GLY A 126 2.25 21.34 18.00
CA GLY A 126 1.11 20.66 17.40
C GLY A 126 0.05 21.62 16.84
N SER A 127 0.04 22.92 17.18
CA SER A 127 -1.13 23.79 17.03
C SER A 127 -1.57 24.05 15.58
N SER A 128 -0.68 23.92 14.58
CA SER A 128 -1.05 24.06 13.16
C SER A 128 -1.22 22.73 12.43
N LEU A 129 -0.74 21.62 12.98
CA LEU A 129 -1.17 20.27 12.58
C LEU A 129 -2.53 19.88 13.17
N LEU A 130 -3.01 20.70 14.12
CA LEU A 130 -4.12 20.42 15.03
C LEU A 130 -5.48 20.90 14.55
N ASP A 131 -5.55 21.66 13.47
CA ASP A 131 -6.81 21.82 12.73
C ASP A 131 -7.07 20.53 11.93
N LEU A 132 -6.94 19.38 12.60
CA LEU A 132 -7.37 18.10 12.09
C LEU A 132 -8.84 18.27 11.78
N ALA A 133 -9.17 18.07 10.51
CA ALA A 133 -10.53 18.18 10.01
C ALA A 133 -11.49 17.51 11.00
N GLN A 134 -12.52 18.24 11.40
CA GLN A 134 -13.59 17.68 12.21
C GLN A 134 -14.65 17.12 11.28
N ASP A 135 -15.27 16.02 11.68
CA ASP A 135 -16.46 15.55 11.01
C ASP A 135 -17.64 16.52 11.26
N GLU A 136 -18.77 16.24 10.64
CA GLU A 136 -20.01 17.01 10.79
C GLU A 136 -20.50 17.16 12.25
N ASN A 137 -20.00 16.31 13.15
CA ASN A 137 -20.35 16.29 14.58
C ASN A 137 -19.28 16.98 15.45
N GLY A 138 -18.24 17.57 14.84
CA GLY A 138 -17.14 18.23 15.56
C GLY A 138 -16.08 17.26 16.10
N ALA A 139 -16.14 15.97 15.76
CA ALA A 139 -15.15 14.99 16.20
C ALA A 139 -13.92 15.03 15.28
N HIS A 140 -12.71 14.95 15.85
CA HIS A 140 -11.48 14.94 15.06
C HIS A 140 -11.40 13.72 14.14
N ILE A 141 -11.14 13.94 12.86
CA ILE A 141 -10.88 12.89 11.89
C ILE A 141 -9.50 12.28 12.15
N THR A 142 -9.47 10.96 12.37
CA THR A 142 -8.23 10.20 12.54
C THR A 142 -7.35 10.37 11.31
N SER A 143 -6.12 10.82 11.52
CA SER A 143 -5.15 11.07 10.45
C SER A 143 -3.81 10.46 10.81
N ILE A 144 -2.96 10.25 9.80
CA ILE A 144 -1.58 9.88 10.01
C ILE A 144 -0.66 11.07 9.71
N VAL A 145 0.39 11.21 10.52
CA VAL A 145 1.53 12.09 10.27
C VAL A 145 2.71 11.19 9.95
N SER A 146 3.15 11.19 8.70
CA SER A 146 4.17 10.28 8.18
C SER A 146 5.40 11.06 7.70
N GLU A 147 6.58 10.48 7.82
CA GLU A 147 7.81 11.05 7.28
C GLU A 147 7.68 11.17 5.76
N TYR A 148 7.90 12.38 5.24
CA TYR A 148 7.87 12.62 3.81
C TYR A 148 9.20 12.18 3.19
N LEU A 149 9.13 11.37 2.13
CA LEU A 149 10.29 10.97 1.35
C LEU A 149 10.78 12.14 0.50
N ALA A 150 11.57 13.01 1.12
CA ALA A 150 12.10 14.26 0.54
C ALA A 150 13.22 14.05 -0.50
N LYS A 151 13.72 12.82 -0.62
CA LYS A 151 14.75 12.45 -1.61
C LYS A 151 14.29 11.22 -2.40
N PRO A 152 13.22 11.33 -3.19
CA PRO A 152 12.73 10.23 -4.00
C PRO A 152 13.73 9.93 -5.13
N PHE A 153 13.79 8.67 -5.57
CA PHE A 153 14.37 8.39 -6.88
C PHE A 153 13.45 8.97 -7.96
N THR A 154 14.04 9.61 -8.97
CA THR A 154 13.28 10.26 -10.05
C THR A 154 13.73 9.71 -11.40
N ILE A 155 12.80 9.68 -12.35
CA ILE A 155 13.08 9.39 -13.76
C ILE A 155 12.76 10.67 -14.53
N HIS A 156 13.73 11.15 -15.33
CA HIS A 156 13.67 12.46 -16.01
C HIS A 156 13.19 13.60 -15.09
N LYS A 157 13.71 13.67 -13.86
CA LYS A 157 13.37 14.65 -12.80
C LYS A 157 11.95 14.58 -12.23
N HIS A 158 11.12 13.64 -12.66
CA HIS A 158 9.77 13.50 -12.13
C HIS A 158 9.73 12.45 -11.02
N LYS A 159 9.01 12.78 -9.96
CA LYS A 159 8.66 11.84 -8.90
C LYS A 159 7.63 10.85 -9.43
N PHE A 160 7.73 9.60 -8.99
CA PHE A 160 6.77 8.57 -9.36
C PHE A 160 6.54 7.58 -8.21
N ASP A 161 5.42 6.88 -8.27
CA ASP A 161 5.15 5.73 -7.41
C ASP A 161 4.78 4.51 -8.27
N PHE A 162 4.92 3.34 -7.66
CA PHE A 162 4.47 2.06 -8.19
C PHE A 162 3.09 1.73 -7.64
N ARG A 163 2.12 1.51 -8.52
CA ARG A 163 0.89 0.79 -8.23
C ARG A 163 1.08 -0.68 -8.60
N LEU A 164 1.32 -1.50 -7.59
CA LEU A 164 1.44 -2.96 -7.72
C LEU A 164 0.09 -3.61 -7.39
N TYR A 165 -0.16 -4.78 -7.96
CA TYR A 165 -1.36 -5.56 -7.70
C TYR A 165 -0.99 -6.88 -7.03
N ALA A 166 -1.76 -7.29 -6.03
CA ALA A 166 -1.54 -8.57 -5.36
C ALA A 166 -2.85 -9.25 -4.98
N VAL A 167 -2.84 -10.58 -4.95
CA VAL A 167 -3.94 -11.40 -4.47
C VAL A 167 -3.58 -11.99 -3.12
N LEU A 168 -4.40 -11.72 -2.11
CA LEU A 168 -4.31 -12.32 -0.79
C LEU A 168 -5.34 -13.45 -0.69
N VAL A 169 -4.92 -14.61 -0.21
CA VAL A 169 -5.81 -15.74 0.08
C VAL A 169 -5.50 -16.31 1.46
N PRO A 170 -6.50 -16.62 2.30
CA PRO A 170 -6.27 -17.39 3.51
C PRO A 170 -5.66 -18.75 3.18
N SER A 171 -4.58 -19.10 3.87
CA SER A 171 -3.99 -20.43 3.82
C SER A 171 -4.95 -21.45 4.43
N LYS A 172 -5.04 -22.63 3.82
CA LYS A 172 -5.77 -23.77 4.42
C LYS A 172 -4.98 -24.47 5.51
N ALA A 173 -3.66 -24.26 5.54
CA ALA A 173 -2.73 -24.93 6.46
C ALA A 173 -2.33 -24.04 7.65
N SER A 174 -2.69 -22.76 7.64
CA SER A 174 -2.36 -21.80 8.69
C SER A 174 -3.40 -20.67 8.72
N ASP A 175 -3.45 -19.92 9.81
CA ASP A 175 -4.24 -18.69 9.95
C ASP A 175 -3.59 -17.45 9.29
N ARG A 176 -2.85 -17.66 8.20
CA ARG A 176 -2.09 -16.62 7.51
C ARG A 176 -2.60 -16.41 6.09
N LEU A 177 -2.29 -15.25 5.55
CA LEU A 177 -2.49 -14.95 4.14
C LEU A 177 -1.30 -15.44 3.32
N LEU A 178 -1.58 -16.20 2.26
CA LEU A 178 -0.68 -16.31 1.12
C LEU A 178 -0.88 -15.07 0.26
N ALA A 179 0.22 -14.48 -0.20
CA ALA A 179 0.18 -13.26 -0.98
C ALA A 179 0.90 -13.47 -2.32
N TYR A 180 0.19 -13.26 -3.42
CA TYR A 180 0.71 -13.43 -4.78
C TYR A 180 0.87 -12.05 -5.40
N LEU A 181 2.11 -11.67 -5.72
CA LEU A 181 2.43 -10.43 -6.42
C LEU A 181 2.25 -10.62 -7.92
N TYR A 182 1.48 -9.73 -8.54
CA TYR A 182 1.29 -9.67 -9.98
C TYR A 182 2.55 -9.13 -10.68
N HIS A 183 2.92 -9.71 -11.82
CA HIS A 183 4.16 -9.33 -12.52
C HIS A 183 4.10 -7.98 -13.23
N ASP A 184 2.91 -7.48 -13.61
CA ASP A 184 2.76 -6.14 -14.18
C ASP A 184 2.07 -5.18 -13.20
N GLY A 185 2.06 -3.90 -13.53
CA GLY A 185 1.54 -2.84 -12.69
C GLY A 185 1.65 -1.49 -13.37
N LEU A 186 1.38 -0.41 -12.64
CA LEU A 186 1.49 0.94 -13.16
C LEU A 186 2.59 1.70 -12.45
N LEU A 187 3.44 2.38 -13.21
CA LEU A 187 4.23 3.50 -12.71
C LEU A 187 3.40 4.76 -12.89
N ARG A 188 3.29 5.60 -11.85
CA ARG A 188 2.49 6.84 -11.90
C ARG A 188 3.38 8.03 -11.61
N PHE A 189 3.50 8.93 -12.58
CA PHE A 189 4.34 10.12 -12.48
C PHE A 189 3.57 11.33 -11.96
N ALA A 190 4.27 12.19 -11.22
CA ALA A 190 3.83 13.57 -11.04
C ALA A 190 3.84 14.30 -12.39
N THR A 191 3.00 15.32 -12.54
CA THR A 191 2.88 16.14 -13.77
C THR A 191 3.92 17.23 -13.89
N SER A 192 4.59 17.59 -12.80
CA SER A 192 5.67 18.57 -12.76
C SER A 192 6.97 17.93 -12.27
N PRO A 193 8.13 18.47 -12.65
CA PRO A 193 9.41 18.10 -12.08
C PRO A 193 9.41 18.20 -10.55
N TYR A 194 10.12 17.28 -9.89
CA TYR A 194 10.22 17.29 -8.44
C TYR A 194 10.92 18.56 -7.94
N GLY A 195 10.34 19.21 -6.93
CA GLY A 195 10.78 20.51 -6.42
C GLY A 195 10.06 21.72 -7.03
N GLU A 196 9.25 21.51 -8.08
CA GLU A 196 8.35 22.52 -8.64
C GLU A 196 6.91 22.34 -8.11
N HIS A 197 6.06 23.36 -8.27
CA HIS A 197 4.66 23.28 -7.87
C HIS A 197 3.94 22.11 -8.57
N GLY A 198 3.33 21.23 -7.77
CA GLY A 198 2.66 20.02 -8.27
C GLY A 198 3.55 18.78 -8.42
N GLY A 199 4.86 18.89 -8.16
CA GLY A 199 5.80 17.76 -8.27
C GLY A 199 5.80 16.78 -7.08
N ASP A 200 5.09 17.12 -5.99
CA ASP A 200 5.12 16.36 -4.73
C ASP A 200 4.17 15.15 -4.71
N LEU A 201 3.10 15.16 -5.51
CA LEU A 201 2.03 14.17 -5.50
C LEU A 201 1.85 13.52 -6.87
N THR A 202 1.73 12.20 -6.87
CA THR A 202 1.67 11.34 -8.07
C THR A 202 0.25 10.79 -8.33
N ASN A 203 -0.72 11.13 -7.47
CA ASN A 203 -2.09 10.66 -7.60
C ASN A 203 -2.72 11.14 -8.92
N TYR A 204 -3.29 10.22 -9.69
CA TYR A 204 -3.96 10.51 -10.96
C TYR A 204 -5.01 11.61 -10.83
N SER A 205 -5.89 11.53 -9.82
CA SER A 205 -6.97 12.50 -9.57
C SER A 205 -6.50 13.95 -9.37
N LEU A 206 -5.28 14.15 -8.85
CA LEU A 206 -4.70 15.48 -8.69
C LEU A 206 -4.00 15.96 -9.95
N ASN A 207 -3.47 15.02 -10.73
CA ASN A 207 -2.64 15.27 -11.90
C ASN A 207 -3.48 15.43 -13.19
N GLU A 208 -4.62 14.75 -13.31
CA GLU A 208 -5.54 14.80 -14.47
C GLU A 208 -6.01 16.23 -14.79
N GLY A 209 -6.20 17.08 -13.77
CA GLY A 209 -6.60 18.48 -13.96
C GLY A 209 -5.46 19.46 -14.21
N SER A 210 -4.20 18.99 -14.25
CA SER A 210 -3.04 19.89 -14.40
C SER A 210 -2.85 20.32 -15.85
N ALA A 211 -2.32 21.54 -16.06
CA ALA A 211 -2.03 22.05 -17.40
C ALA A 211 -0.92 21.25 -18.14
N ASN A 212 -0.11 20.51 -17.38
CA ASN A 212 0.94 19.64 -17.91
C ASN A 212 0.46 18.20 -18.10
N PHE A 213 -0.83 17.93 -17.86
CA PHE A 213 -1.39 16.60 -18.04
C PHE A 213 -1.44 16.24 -19.52
N VAL A 214 -0.83 15.13 -19.88
CA VAL A 214 -0.90 14.56 -21.21
C VAL A 214 -1.56 13.18 -21.10
N GLU A 215 -2.70 13.04 -21.78
CA GLU A 215 -3.41 11.78 -21.86
C GLU A 215 -2.54 10.70 -22.52
N ASP A 216 -2.66 9.48 -22.00
CA ASP A 216 -1.95 8.33 -22.56
C ASP A 216 -2.48 8.03 -23.97
N ASP A 217 -1.58 7.85 -24.93
CA ASP A 217 -1.92 7.39 -26.28
C ASP A 217 -2.53 5.98 -26.23
N GLU A 218 -3.78 5.83 -26.70
CA GLU A 218 -4.49 4.55 -26.71
C GLU A 218 -3.76 3.46 -27.49
N ASN A 219 -2.92 3.84 -28.47
CA ASN A 219 -2.12 2.91 -29.28
C ASN A 219 -0.74 2.61 -28.68
N ASN A 220 -0.43 3.14 -27.50
CA ASN A 220 0.83 2.95 -26.83
C ASN A 220 0.71 1.99 -25.64
N PRO A 221 0.94 0.68 -25.83
CA PRO A 221 0.74 -0.33 -24.80
C PRO A 221 1.76 -0.25 -23.65
N SER A 222 2.84 0.53 -23.81
CA SER A 222 3.91 0.68 -22.82
C SER A 222 3.76 1.93 -21.96
N GLY A 223 3.04 2.94 -22.46
CA GLY A 223 3.04 4.30 -21.92
C GLY A 223 4.34 5.07 -22.20
N LEU A 224 5.39 4.48 -22.78
CA LEU A 224 6.66 5.17 -23.04
C LEU A 224 6.53 6.17 -24.20
N PRO A 225 7.20 7.34 -24.17
CA PRO A 225 7.17 8.28 -25.29
C PRO A 225 7.68 7.65 -26.60
N THR A 226 6.93 7.79 -27.70
CA THR A 226 7.26 7.17 -29.01
C THR A 226 8.41 7.84 -29.77
N SER A 227 8.75 9.09 -29.44
CA SER A 227 9.68 9.92 -30.24
C SER A 227 10.77 10.62 -29.43
N ASN A 228 10.58 10.86 -28.13
CA ASN A 228 11.61 11.43 -27.26
C ASN A 228 11.41 11.01 -25.80
N LEU A 229 12.33 10.20 -25.30
CA LEU A 229 12.33 9.71 -23.92
C LEU A 229 12.63 10.82 -22.89
N ASP A 230 13.31 11.89 -23.31
CA ASP A 230 13.66 13.03 -22.44
C ASP A 230 12.45 13.92 -22.09
N SER A 231 11.35 13.79 -22.82
CA SER A 231 10.07 14.41 -22.48
C SER A 231 9.13 13.33 -21.95
N LEU A 232 8.99 13.23 -20.63
CA LEU A 232 7.89 12.51 -19.98
C LEU A 232 6.57 13.16 -20.43
N LYS A 233 6.05 12.72 -21.56
CA LYS A 233 4.76 13.16 -22.13
C LYS A 233 3.61 12.26 -21.66
N THR A 234 3.83 11.37 -20.71
CA THR A 234 2.80 10.44 -20.23
C THR A 234 2.92 10.35 -18.72
N HIS A 235 1.79 10.27 -18.03
CA HIS A 235 1.77 10.18 -16.56
C HIS A 235 1.75 8.75 -16.05
N LYS A 236 1.70 7.76 -16.95
CA LYS A 236 1.71 6.34 -16.59
C LYS A 236 2.57 5.52 -17.54
N TRP A 237 3.38 4.62 -16.98
CA TRP A 237 4.06 3.55 -17.71
C TRP A 237 3.60 2.18 -17.18
N SER A 238 3.70 1.13 -18.00
CA SER A 238 3.64 -0.23 -17.43
C SER A 238 4.86 -0.49 -16.56
N LEU A 239 4.69 -1.29 -15.51
CA LEU A 239 5.79 -1.70 -14.64
C LEU A 239 6.91 -2.34 -15.46
N GLN A 240 6.55 -3.25 -16.37
CA GLN A 240 7.51 -3.94 -17.22
C GLN A 240 8.35 -2.99 -18.09
N SER A 241 7.74 -1.89 -18.56
CA SER A 241 8.45 -0.87 -19.35
C SER A 241 9.33 0.03 -18.49
N ALA A 242 9.01 0.17 -17.21
CA ALA A 242 9.75 0.99 -16.25
C ALA A 242 10.97 0.28 -15.65
N LEU A 243 10.94 -1.05 -15.50
CA LEU A 243 12.03 -1.81 -14.86
C LEU A 243 13.43 -1.52 -15.45
N PRO A 244 13.62 -1.38 -16.78
CA PRO A 244 14.92 -1.05 -17.37
C PRO A 244 15.49 0.31 -16.94
N PHE A 245 14.67 1.22 -16.42
CA PHE A 245 15.08 2.54 -15.94
C PHE A 245 15.56 2.53 -14.49
N LEU A 246 15.33 1.43 -13.78
CA LEU A 246 15.77 1.27 -12.40
C LEU A 246 17.23 0.78 -12.39
N PRO A 247 18.09 1.31 -11.49
CA PRO A 247 19.41 0.75 -11.27
C PRO A 247 19.29 -0.75 -10.89
N PRO A 248 20.10 -1.66 -11.48
CA PRO A 248 20.04 -3.08 -11.13
C PRO A 248 20.21 -3.37 -9.64
N SER A 249 20.95 -2.52 -8.93
CA SER A 249 21.17 -2.61 -7.47
C SER A 249 19.91 -2.34 -6.64
N PHE A 250 18.84 -1.82 -7.22
CA PHE A 250 17.59 -1.56 -6.49
C PHE A 250 16.79 -2.84 -6.23
N ASP A 251 17.11 -3.96 -6.90
CA ASP A 251 16.54 -5.28 -6.60
C ASP A 251 15.01 -5.26 -6.36
N PHE A 252 14.29 -4.63 -7.29
CA PHE A 252 12.88 -4.25 -7.11
C PHE A 252 12.00 -5.45 -6.74
N HIS A 253 12.19 -6.59 -7.41
CA HIS A 253 11.35 -7.76 -7.23
C HIS A 253 11.45 -8.34 -5.82
N ASN A 254 12.67 -8.48 -5.28
CA ASN A 254 12.88 -8.99 -3.94
C ASN A 254 12.37 -8.02 -2.87
N GLN A 255 12.56 -6.71 -3.05
CA GLN A 255 12.01 -5.71 -2.13
C GLN A 255 10.47 -5.71 -2.15
N ALA A 256 9.84 -5.74 -3.33
CA ALA A 256 8.39 -5.73 -3.47
C ALA A 256 7.73 -6.99 -2.86
N THR A 257 8.29 -8.17 -3.12
CA THR A 257 7.80 -9.43 -2.52
C THR A 257 8.06 -9.49 -1.02
N SER A 258 9.19 -8.98 -0.53
CA SER A 258 9.47 -8.87 0.91
C SER A 258 8.45 -7.97 1.61
N ILE A 259 8.17 -6.79 1.04
CA ILE A 259 7.15 -5.86 1.56
C ILE A 259 5.78 -6.55 1.60
N LEU A 260 5.36 -7.16 0.50
CA LEU A 260 4.06 -7.83 0.42
C LEU A 260 3.94 -8.96 1.46
N SER A 261 4.99 -9.77 1.64
CA SER A 261 5.01 -10.83 2.65
C SER A 261 4.90 -10.28 4.08
N LYS A 262 5.55 -9.15 4.37
CA LYS A 262 5.48 -8.51 5.69
C LYS A 262 4.11 -7.86 5.93
N VAL A 263 3.53 -7.21 4.93
CA VAL A 263 2.15 -6.70 4.95
C VAL A 263 1.17 -7.84 5.25
N ALA A 264 1.26 -8.95 4.53
CA ALA A 264 0.40 -10.11 4.74
C ALA A 264 0.57 -10.73 6.13
N THR A 265 1.79 -10.70 6.68
CA THR A 265 2.09 -11.17 8.06
C THR A 265 1.52 -10.22 9.13
N SER A 266 1.46 -8.92 8.85
CA SER A 266 0.88 -7.91 9.74
C SER A 266 -0.65 -7.92 9.77
N ALA A 267 -1.30 -8.65 8.87
CA ALA A 267 -2.75 -8.68 8.74
C ALA A 267 -3.43 -9.44 9.89
N GLU A 268 -4.42 -8.79 10.50
CA GLU A 268 -5.33 -9.42 11.46
C GLU A 268 -6.56 -9.89 10.70
N ILE A 269 -6.58 -11.17 10.32
CA ILE A 269 -7.74 -11.76 9.65
C ILE A 269 -8.63 -12.46 10.66
N GLU A 270 -9.95 -12.32 10.47
CA GLU A 270 -10.91 -13.22 11.10
C GLU A 270 -10.79 -14.60 10.44
N ALA A 271 -11.16 -15.66 11.16
CA ALA A 271 -10.89 -17.07 10.83
C ALA A 271 -10.90 -17.43 9.33
N PRO A 272 -10.05 -18.39 8.87
CA PRO A 272 -9.90 -18.68 7.45
C PRO A 272 -11.25 -19.02 6.79
N THR A 273 -11.69 -18.15 5.89
CA THR A 273 -12.90 -18.33 5.08
C THR A 273 -12.51 -18.64 3.64
N SER A 274 -13.44 -19.20 2.85
CA SER A 274 -13.27 -19.32 1.39
C SER A 274 -13.39 -17.94 0.73
N THR A 275 -12.40 -17.09 1.00
CA THR A 275 -12.34 -15.70 0.55
C THR A 275 -11.00 -15.40 -0.10
N TYR A 276 -10.93 -14.28 -0.79
CA TYR A 276 -9.70 -13.70 -1.29
C TYR A 276 -9.84 -12.18 -1.33
N GLU A 277 -8.73 -11.47 -1.46
CA GLU A 277 -8.74 -10.03 -1.71
C GLU A 277 -7.76 -9.66 -2.82
N LEU A 278 -8.22 -8.90 -3.81
CA LEU A 278 -7.35 -8.13 -4.69
C LEU A 278 -7.00 -6.80 -4.01
N VAL A 279 -5.71 -6.58 -3.77
CA VAL A 279 -5.20 -5.35 -3.18
C VAL A 279 -4.27 -4.62 -4.16
N GLY A 280 -4.27 -3.29 -4.08
CA GLY A 280 -3.26 -2.44 -4.70
C GLY A 280 -2.23 -2.00 -3.66
N LEU A 281 -0.95 -2.04 -3.99
CA LEU A 281 0.11 -1.50 -3.14
C LEU A 281 0.70 -0.27 -3.82
N ASP A 282 0.82 0.82 -3.07
CA ASP A 282 1.49 2.03 -3.53
C ASP A 282 2.88 2.04 -2.90
N CYS A 283 3.93 1.94 -3.72
CA CYS A 283 5.32 1.89 -3.27
C CYS A 283 6.15 2.98 -3.96
N MET A 284 7.25 3.40 -3.36
CA MET A 284 8.16 4.37 -3.97
C MET A 284 9.61 4.14 -3.55
N PHE A 285 10.54 4.28 -4.49
CA PHE A 285 11.97 4.27 -4.17
C PHE A 285 12.43 5.61 -3.63
N ASP A 286 13.25 5.59 -2.58
CA ASP A 286 14.13 6.71 -2.29
C ASP A 286 15.37 6.71 -3.20
N GLN A 287 16.12 7.80 -3.20
CA GLN A 287 17.35 7.95 -3.98
C GLN A 287 18.43 6.90 -3.65
N GLY A 288 18.34 6.26 -2.47
CA GLY A 288 19.28 5.24 -2.00
C GLY A 288 18.92 3.84 -2.49
N GLY A 289 17.80 3.67 -3.19
CA GLY A 289 17.35 2.38 -3.72
C GLY A 289 16.54 1.55 -2.72
N LYS A 290 16.12 2.13 -1.59
CA LYS A 290 15.18 1.46 -0.69
C LYS A 290 13.74 1.68 -1.18
N LEU A 291 13.00 0.59 -1.34
CA LEU A 291 11.58 0.61 -1.66
C LEU A 291 10.78 0.81 -0.37
N TRP A 292 9.92 1.82 -0.38
CA TRP A 292 9.03 2.13 0.74
C TRP A 292 7.58 1.83 0.34
N LEU A 293 6.84 1.20 1.24
CA LEU A 293 5.38 1.12 1.14
C LEU A 293 4.79 2.47 1.57
N LEU A 294 3.81 2.97 0.81
CA LEU A 294 3.09 4.21 1.10
C LEU A 294 1.69 3.95 1.61
N GLU A 295 0.98 2.99 0.99
CA GLU A 295 -0.33 2.52 1.41
C GLU A 295 -0.69 1.18 0.75
N VAL A 296 -1.70 0.51 1.31
CA VAL A 296 -2.35 -0.66 0.72
C VAL A 296 -3.81 -0.30 0.51
N GLN A 297 -4.31 -0.41 -0.72
CA GLN A 297 -5.70 -0.18 -1.06
C GLN A 297 -6.41 -1.52 -1.22
N ASN A 298 -7.48 -1.74 -0.46
CA ASN A 298 -8.44 -2.79 -0.79
C ASN A 298 -9.27 -2.35 -2.00
N ARG A 299 -9.66 -3.31 -2.85
CA ARG A 299 -10.46 -3.04 -4.06
C ARG A 299 -9.89 -1.89 -4.90
N PRO A 300 -8.66 -2.03 -5.42
CA PRO A 300 -8.04 -0.97 -6.20
C PRO A 300 -8.93 -0.57 -7.39
N ASN A 301 -8.86 0.70 -7.79
CA ASN A 301 -9.66 1.18 -8.93
C ASN A 301 -9.29 0.42 -10.22
N LEU A 302 -10.24 -0.37 -10.72
CA LEU A 302 -10.11 -1.12 -11.96
C LEU A 302 -10.70 -0.39 -13.18
N LEU A 303 -11.22 0.83 -13.05
CA LEU A 303 -11.65 1.59 -14.23
C LEU A 303 -10.46 1.83 -15.17
N ALA A 304 -10.67 1.62 -16.47
CA ALA A 304 -9.65 1.83 -17.50
C ALA A 304 -9.99 3.04 -18.36
N TRP A 305 -9.25 4.12 -18.12
CA TRP A 305 -9.41 5.41 -18.81
C TRP A 305 -8.43 5.59 -19.97
N SER A 306 -7.42 4.72 -20.09
CA SER A 306 -6.42 4.71 -21.16
C SER A 306 -6.24 3.32 -21.77
N GLY A 307 -5.60 3.25 -22.95
CA GLY A 307 -5.19 1.98 -23.56
C GLY A 307 -4.26 1.16 -22.66
N LEU A 308 -3.33 1.83 -21.97
CA LEU A 308 -2.43 1.22 -20.98
C LEU A 308 -3.21 0.64 -19.79
N ASP A 309 -4.14 1.41 -19.20
CA ASP A 309 -5.00 0.93 -18.13
C ASP A 309 -5.78 -0.31 -18.56
N ARG A 310 -6.34 -0.28 -19.79
CA ARG A 310 -7.13 -1.37 -20.36
C ARG A 310 -6.27 -2.63 -20.45
N ARG A 311 -5.07 -2.54 -21.03
CA ARG A 311 -4.14 -3.68 -21.16
C ARG A 311 -3.83 -4.30 -19.81
N ILE A 312 -3.40 -3.49 -18.84
CA ILE A 312 -2.93 -4.00 -17.54
C ILE A 312 -4.10 -4.52 -16.71
N LYS A 313 -5.20 -3.77 -16.61
CA LYS A 313 -6.30 -4.12 -15.70
C LYS A 313 -7.17 -5.25 -16.24
N SER A 314 -7.37 -5.37 -17.55
CA SER A 314 -8.07 -6.53 -18.12
C SER A 314 -7.25 -7.81 -17.93
N GLY A 315 -5.96 -7.78 -18.26
CA GLY A 315 -5.03 -8.89 -18.02
C GLY A 315 -4.99 -9.30 -16.54
N LEU A 316 -4.92 -8.33 -15.63
CA LEU A 316 -5.01 -8.58 -14.19
C LEU A 316 -6.29 -9.33 -13.82
N VAL A 317 -7.46 -8.91 -14.31
CA VAL A 317 -8.74 -9.54 -13.95
C VAL A 317 -8.80 -10.99 -14.45
N ASP A 318 -8.34 -11.25 -15.68
CA ASP A 318 -8.29 -12.61 -16.23
C ASP A 318 -7.30 -13.49 -15.44
N GLU A 319 -6.12 -12.96 -15.12
CA GLU A 319 -5.06 -13.72 -14.46
C GLU A 319 -5.32 -13.92 -12.96
N VAL A 320 -6.10 -13.05 -12.31
CA VAL A 320 -6.65 -13.29 -10.96
C VAL A 320 -7.56 -14.51 -10.97
N LYS A 321 -8.40 -14.64 -11.99
CA LYS A 321 -9.30 -15.79 -12.11
C LYS A 321 -8.52 -17.08 -12.31
N GLU A 322 -7.58 -17.09 -13.24
CA GLU A 322 -6.71 -18.25 -13.47
C GLU A 322 -5.95 -18.67 -12.21
N LEU A 323 -5.41 -17.71 -11.45
CA LEU A 323 -4.75 -17.98 -10.17
C LEU A 323 -5.71 -18.67 -9.19
N LEU A 324 -6.90 -18.12 -8.96
CA LEU A 324 -7.84 -18.65 -7.97
C LEU A 324 -8.38 -20.04 -8.34
N GLU A 325 -8.63 -20.27 -9.64
CA GLU A 325 -9.02 -21.58 -10.17
C GLU A 325 -7.88 -22.61 -10.02
N ALA A 326 -6.64 -22.24 -10.33
CA ALA A 326 -5.48 -23.09 -10.10
C ALA A 326 -5.31 -23.46 -8.62
N LEU A 327 -5.46 -22.48 -7.71
CA LEU A 327 -5.40 -22.70 -6.26
C LEU A 327 -6.58 -23.54 -5.72
N GLU A 328 -7.75 -23.52 -6.37
CA GLU A 328 -8.84 -24.45 -6.04
C GLU A 328 -8.52 -25.87 -6.48
N ALA A 329 -7.99 -26.02 -7.69
CA ALA A 329 -7.56 -27.29 -8.27
C ALA A 329 -6.25 -27.85 -7.67
N SER A 330 -5.66 -27.19 -6.68
CA SER A 330 -4.35 -27.53 -6.11
C SER A 330 -3.23 -27.63 -7.17
N SER A 331 -3.39 -26.88 -8.26
CA SER A 331 -2.40 -26.74 -9.33
C SER A 331 -1.40 -25.63 -8.98
N PRO A 332 -0.19 -25.64 -9.58
CA PRO A 332 0.76 -24.55 -9.42
C PRO A 332 0.14 -23.20 -9.84
N ALA A 333 0.53 -22.12 -9.15
CA ALA A 333 0.14 -20.78 -9.55
C ALA A 333 0.64 -20.47 -10.98
N PRO A 334 -0.11 -19.69 -11.78
CA PRO A 334 0.35 -19.26 -13.10
C PRO A 334 1.65 -18.43 -13.02
N THR A 335 2.44 -18.42 -14.09
CA THR A 335 3.83 -17.91 -14.11
C THR A 335 3.98 -16.40 -13.97
N ASN A 336 2.89 -15.66 -14.19
CA ASN A 336 2.74 -14.20 -14.02
C ASN A 336 2.46 -13.77 -12.56
N TRP A 337 2.47 -14.73 -11.63
CA TRP A 337 2.35 -14.48 -10.20
C TRP A 337 3.60 -14.95 -9.48
N THR A 338 4.00 -14.20 -8.45
CA THR A 338 5.04 -14.62 -7.51
C THR A 338 4.45 -14.77 -6.13
N LEU A 339 4.56 -15.96 -5.53
CA LEU A 339 4.24 -16.12 -4.12
C LEU A 339 5.27 -15.35 -3.29
N ALA A 340 4.82 -14.31 -2.60
CA ALA A 340 5.64 -13.52 -1.72
C ALA A 340 6.14 -14.38 -0.56
N SER A 341 7.43 -14.27 -0.27
CA SER A 341 8.06 -14.93 0.86
C SER A 341 9.02 -13.97 1.54
N TYR A 342 9.21 -14.17 2.85
CA TYR A 342 10.20 -13.44 3.63
C TYR A 342 11.12 -14.44 4.35
N PRO A 343 12.44 -14.43 4.08
CA PRO A 343 13.37 -15.48 4.54
C PRO A 343 13.42 -15.66 6.07
N ASN A 344 13.34 -14.58 6.85
CA ASN A 344 13.48 -14.65 8.32
C ASN A 344 12.16 -14.98 9.04
N ALA A 345 11.11 -15.35 8.31
CA ALA A 345 9.81 -15.56 8.89
C ALA A 345 9.77 -16.72 9.92
N SER A 346 10.63 -17.73 9.82
CA SER A 346 10.66 -18.87 10.76
C SER A 346 11.46 -18.60 12.03
N GLU A 347 12.62 -17.94 11.94
CA GLU A 347 13.49 -17.66 13.09
C GLU A 347 12.90 -16.56 13.98
N ALA A 348 12.35 -15.50 13.38
CA ALA A 348 11.73 -14.43 14.13
C ALA A 348 10.44 -14.85 14.87
N ARG A 349 9.73 -15.91 14.42
CA ARG A 349 8.57 -16.46 15.17
C ARG A 349 8.96 -16.93 16.57
N SER A 350 10.05 -17.67 16.67
CA SER A 350 10.62 -18.19 17.93
C SER A 350 10.87 -17.06 18.94
N GLU A 351 11.47 -15.96 18.49
CA GLU A 351 11.87 -14.85 19.36
C GLU A 351 10.73 -13.85 19.65
N ALA A 352 9.73 -13.73 18.76
CA ALA A 352 8.59 -12.82 18.93
C ALA A 352 7.54 -13.36 19.93
N GLY A 353 7.76 -14.55 20.49
CA GLY A 353 6.71 -15.27 21.21
C GLY A 353 5.53 -15.53 20.28
N LEU A 354 5.79 -15.86 19.01
CA LEU A 354 4.77 -16.27 18.05
C LEU A 354 4.91 -17.77 17.80
N ASP A 355 3.81 -18.51 17.74
CA ASP A 355 3.88 -19.94 17.44
C ASP A 355 4.33 -20.17 15.99
N ASN A 356 4.50 -21.44 15.61
CA ASN A 356 4.81 -21.82 14.24
C ASN A 356 3.75 -21.32 13.23
N GLU A 357 2.59 -20.87 13.71
CA GLU A 357 1.46 -20.34 12.94
C GLU A 357 1.43 -18.79 12.97
N GLY A 358 2.22 -18.11 13.80
CA GLY A 358 2.27 -16.64 13.89
C GLY A 358 1.35 -16.02 14.93
N ARG A 359 0.71 -16.84 15.76
CA ARG A 359 -0.14 -16.38 16.85
C ARG A 359 0.70 -15.99 18.03
N VAL A 360 0.28 -14.98 18.78
CA VAL A 360 0.86 -14.66 20.09
C VAL A 360 0.79 -15.91 20.97
N LEU A 361 1.95 -16.47 21.31
CA LEU A 361 2.12 -17.46 22.36
C LEU A 361 1.78 -16.78 23.68
N PHE A 362 0.56 -17.03 24.16
CA PHE A 362 0.14 -16.66 25.50
C PHE A 362 0.94 -17.48 26.54
N THR A 363 2.21 -17.17 26.77
CA THR A 363 2.95 -17.79 27.88
C THR A 363 3.98 -16.92 28.59
N GLU A 364 4.50 -15.81 28.05
CA GLU A 364 5.54 -15.04 28.79
C GLU A 364 5.46 -13.50 28.83
N ILE A 365 4.46 -12.85 28.23
CA ILE A 365 4.32 -11.36 28.34
C ILE A 365 3.56 -10.92 29.61
N MET A 366 3.08 -11.87 30.43
CA MET A 366 2.32 -11.56 31.66
C MET A 366 3.16 -11.43 32.94
N LYS A 367 4.50 -11.50 32.87
CA LYS A 367 5.36 -11.39 34.07
C LYS A 367 5.99 -10.02 34.30
N SER A 368 6.10 -9.14 33.30
CA SER A 368 6.71 -7.81 33.47
C SER A 368 5.72 -6.64 33.55
N ASP A 369 4.57 -6.68 32.87
CA ASP A 369 3.67 -5.51 32.79
C ASP A 369 2.40 -5.57 33.66
N LYS A 370 2.12 -6.71 34.30
CA LYS A 370 0.93 -6.86 35.16
C LYS A 370 1.02 -6.18 36.53
N ASN A 371 2.19 -5.66 36.93
CA ASN A 371 2.38 -5.04 38.25
C ASN A 371 2.21 -3.51 38.29
N MET A 372 2.07 -2.80 37.16
CA MET A 372 1.92 -1.34 37.19
C MET A 372 0.49 -0.82 36.96
N HIS A 373 -0.38 -1.51 36.22
CA HIS A 373 -1.65 -0.91 35.76
C HIS A 373 -2.91 -1.33 36.52
N TYR A 374 -2.89 -2.42 37.30
CA TYR A 374 -4.09 -2.87 38.04
C TYR A 374 -4.14 -2.45 39.51
N LYS A 375 -3.06 -1.89 40.07
CA LYS A 375 -3.06 -1.41 41.47
C LYS A 375 -3.73 -0.05 41.65
N HIS A 376 -3.86 0.76 40.59
CA HIS A 376 -4.40 2.13 40.71
C HIS A 376 -5.92 2.21 40.48
N LEU A 377 -6.53 1.18 39.89
CA LEU A 377 -7.97 1.14 39.56
C LEU A 377 -8.82 0.34 40.57
N LEU A 378 -8.20 -0.34 41.53
CA LEU A 378 -8.89 -1.07 42.61
C LEU A 378 -8.88 -0.34 43.96
N ASP A 379 -8.04 0.68 44.15
CA ASP A 379 -7.92 1.45 45.41
C ASP A 379 -8.82 2.71 45.49
N LYS A 380 -9.71 2.95 44.51
CA LYS A 380 -10.70 4.05 44.55
C LYS A 380 -12.16 3.60 44.43
N GLY A 381 -12.41 2.33 44.76
CA GLY A 381 -13.75 1.74 44.79
C GLY A 381 -14.12 1.16 46.15
N ARG A 382 -13.83 1.86 47.24
CA ARG A 382 -14.50 1.76 48.55
C ARG A 382 -14.42 3.08 49.30
#